data_AF-A0A0H3ZRP6-F1
#
_entry.id   AF-A0A0H3ZRP6-F1
#
_cell.length_a   1.000
_cell.length_b   1.000
_cell.length_c   1.000
_cell.angle_alpha   90.00
_cell.angle_beta   90.00
_cell.angle_gamma   90.00
#
_symmetry.space_group_name_H-M   'P 1'
#
loop_
_entity.id
_entity.type
_entity.pdbx_description
1 polymer ?
#
loop_
_entity_poly.entity_id
_entity_poly.type
_entity_poly.pdbx_seq_one_letter_code
_entity_poly.pdbx_strand_id
1 'polypeptide(L)'
;MPRKKLELEQKSNGLWATGALSDGDYLKAHRQIIGKQARKRRASTIRALTPHKMRRGSKKDLLSLGVKKDGTHYTKADMNALVAQSKALEAQFRSSEKGVHAVEILGASREIDKKRANNQVNDDTGITSGTMIAVTGSLVSFRVKASKAHGADDHLVRFRLETWLSLIRSAEASPQGYRLAAANAVKGLISFDCACERHAYWYRYMATVGNYALEPEENAAPKQKNPQMTGMACKHVLWSLNKLTSPTYIAMLGNKMKVQAKSSGYADTRKSSDVLDKSDQKALRKSRKGKINLGKAQADYERYLKRQDNLQKKLQSDDKKVQRAIEKARKEADKNARKVSRLEKQLEKQKAAQAQQMGDVIRAVYTVFRDANASKNWSKDKMVKEFRNSPTGKAFAQVSNDAINRIFT
;
A
#
# COMPACT_ATOMS: atom_id res chain seq x y z
N MET A 1 -34.45 19.80 -18.26
CA MET A 1 -35.07 18.53 -18.70
C MET A 1 -34.86 17.44 -17.64
N PRO A 2 -35.93 16.90 -17.03
CA PRO A 2 -35.80 15.79 -16.09
C PRO A 2 -35.25 14.56 -16.82
N ARG A 3 -34.18 13.94 -16.28
CA ARG A 3 -33.57 12.76 -16.90
C ARG A 3 -34.56 11.59 -16.83
N LYS A 4 -34.98 11.06 -17.99
CA LYS A 4 -35.81 9.86 -18.07
C LYS A 4 -35.22 8.76 -17.19
N LYS A 5 -36.04 8.27 -16.25
CA LYS A 5 -35.69 7.17 -15.35
C LYS A 5 -35.45 5.94 -16.23
N LEU A 6 -34.34 5.24 -16.00
CA LEU A 6 -34.07 4.01 -16.73
C LEU A 6 -35.02 2.94 -16.18
N GLU A 7 -35.86 2.39 -17.04
CA GLU A 7 -36.73 1.26 -16.74
C GLU A 7 -36.06 -0.01 -17.25
N LEU A 8 -36.05 -1.05 -16.42
CA LEU A 8 -35.47 -2.35 -16.73
C LEU A 8 -36.51 -3.42 -16.42
N GLU A 9 -36.61 -4.39 -17.30
CA GLU A 9 -37.46 -5.56 -17.10
C GLU A 9 -36.71 -6.64 -16.33
N GLN A 10 -37.42 -7.33 -15.42
CA GLN A 10 -36.92 -8.56 -14.83
C GLN A 10 -37.41 -9.74 -15.65
N LYS A 11 -36.51 -10.68 -15.93
CA LYS A 11 -36.85 -11.98 -16.50
C LYS A 11 -37.53 -12.84 -15.43
N SER A 12 -38.17 -13.92 -15.87
CA SER A 12 -38.80 -14.92 -14.99
C SER A 12 -37.86 -15.52 -13.94
N ASN A 13 -36.55 -15.55 -14.20
CA ASN A 13 -35.54 -16.03 -13.25
C ASN A 13 -35.08 -14.96 -12.22
N GLY A 14 -35.71 -13.79 -12.18
CA GLY A 14 -35.40 -12.70 -11.24
C GLY A 14 -34.11 -11.92 -11.55
N LEU A 15 -33.50 -12.17 -12.71
CA LEU A 15 -32.39 -11.38 -13.26
C LEU A 15 -32.92 -10.27 -14.16
N TRP A 16 -32.18 -9.18 -14.29
CA TRP A 16 -32.55 -8.08 -15.18
C TRP A 16 -32.21 -8.41 -16.64
N ALA A 17 -33.11 -8.03 -17.55
CA ALA A 17 -32.86 -8.06 -18.97
C ALA A 17 -31.91 -6.90 -19.34
N THR A 18 -30.70 -7.24 -19.78
CA THR A 18 -29.68 -6.26 -20.17
C THR A 18 -29.24 -6.40 -21.61
N GLY A 19 -29.62 -7.50 -22.29
CA GLY A 19 -29.13 -7.85 -23.62
C GLY A 19 -29.32 -6.76 -24.68
N ALA A 20 -30.47 -6.07 -24.67
CA ALA A 20 -30.82 -5.05 -25.65
C ALA A 20 -30.32 -3.63 -25.30
N LEU A 21 -29.73 -3.42 -24.11
CA LEU A 21 -29.32 -2.09 -23.67
C LEU A 21 -28.12 -1.57 -24.47
N SER A 22 -28.13 -0.27 -24.75
CA SER A 22 -26.92 0.46 -25.16
C SER A 22 -25.85 0.35 -24.07
N ASP A 23 -24.57 0.49 -24.41
CA ASP A 23 -23.51 0.35 -23.40
C ASP A 23 -23.57 1.45 -22.32
N GLY A 24 -24.04 2.65 -22.68
CA GLY A 24 -24.30 3.72 -21.72
C GLY A 24 -25.44 3.37 -20.76
N ASP A 25 -26.55 2.87 -21.27
CA ASP A 25 -27.68 2.43 -20.44
C ASP A 25 -27.36 1.20 -19.61
N TYR A 26 -26.54 0.29 -20.13
CA TYR A 26 -26.01 -0.86 -19.41
C TYR A 26 -25.18 -0.44 -18.20
N LEU A 27 -24.26 0.52 -18.36
CA LEU A 27 -23.48 1.07 -17.25
C LEU A 27 -24.38 1.80 -16.24
N LYS A 28 -25.37 2.56 -16.72
CA LYS A 28 -26.37 3.24 -15.88
C LYS A 28 -27.21 2.24 -15.08
N ALA A 29 -27.67 1.16 -15.71
CA ALA A 29 -28.40 0.04 -15.10
C ALA A 29 -27.60 -0.58 -13.96
N HIS A 30 -26.32 -0.88 -14.20
CA HIS A 30 -25.43 -1.44 -13.18
C HIS A 30 -25.22 -0.48 -12.00
N ARG A 31 -25.07 0.81 -12.27
CA ARG A 31 -24.86 1.83 -11.23
C ARG A 31 -26.12 2.08 -10.39
N GLN A 32 -27.29 2.15 -11.03
CA GLN A 32 -28.51 2.66 -10.41
C GLN A 32 -29.44 1.57 -9.88
N ILE A 33 -29.47 0.41 -10.53
CA ILE A 33 -30.47 -0.63 -10.26
C ILE A 33 -29.77 -1.93 -9.83
N ILE A 34 -29.04 -2.58 -10.73
CA ILE A 34 -28.49 -3.93 -10.51
C ILE A 34 -27.52 -3.92 -9.33
N GLY A 35 -26.58 -2.96 -9.30
CA GLY A 35 -25.60 -2.85 -8.21
C GLY A 35 -26.25 -2.50 -6.88
N LYS A 36 -27.29 -1.64 -6.86
CA LYS A 36 -28.03 -1.32 -5.63
C LYS A 36 -28.80 -2.53 -5.11
N GLN A 37 -29.47 -3.29 -5.98
CA GLN A 37 -30.19 -4.49 -5.58
C GLN A 37 -29.23 -5.58 -5.08
N ALA A 38 -28.10 -5.79 -5.76
CA ALA A 38 -27.08 -6.73 -5.32
C ALA A 38 -26.55 -6.37 -3.91
N ARG A 39 -26.26 -5.10 -3.65
CA ARG A 39 -25.86 -4.61 -2.31
C ARG A 39 -26.95 -4.85 -1.27
N LYS A 40 -28.21 -4.55 -1.59
CA LYS A 40 -29.35 -4.80 -0.68
C LYS A 40 -29.48 -6.28 -0.35
N ARG A 41 -29.47 -7.16 -1.36
CA ARG A 41 -29.51 -8.63 -1.18
C ARG A 41 -28.35 -9.11 -0.31
N ARG A 42 -27.16 -8.54 -0.49
CA ARG A 42 -25.98 -8.91 0.30
C ARG A 42 -26.06 -8.43 1.75
N ALA A 43 -26.47 -7.19 1.97
CA ALA A 43 -26.65 -6.62 3.30
C ALA A 43 -27.75 -7.34 4.11
N SER A 44 -28.82 -7.81 3.45
CA SER A 44 -29.90 -8.55 4.10
C SER A 44 -29.60 -10.06 4.29
N THR A 45 -28.37 -10.51 4.00
CA THR A 45 -28.02 -11.93 4.15
C THR A 45 -27.92 -12.32 5.64
N ILE A 46 -28.92 -13.02 6.16
CA ILE A 46 -29.04 -13.41 7.58
C ILE A 46 -27.86 -14.30 8.05
N ARG A 47 -27.39 -15.21 7.18
CA ARG A 47 -26.33 -16.18 7.48
C ARG A 47 -24.92 -15.68 7.10
N ALA A 48 -24.71 -14.36 7.01
CA ALA A 48 -23.40 -13.80 6.70
C ALA A 48 -22.39 -14.04 7.84
N LEU A 49 -21.18 -14.47 7.48
CA LEU A 49 -20.08 -14.65 8.42
C LEU A 49 -19.19 -13.41 8.44
N THR A 50 -19.55 -12.45 9.27
CA THR A 50 -18.81 -11.18 9.43
C THR A 50 -17.50 -11.39 10.19
N PRO A 51 -16.54 -10.45 10.14
CA PRO A 51 -15.28 -10.57 10.87
C PRO A 51 -15.49 -10.68 12.38
N HIS A 52 -16.51 -9.98 12.92
CA HIS A 52 -16.89 -10.08 14.33
C HIS A 52 -17.35 -11.50 14.70
N LYS A 53 -18.29 -12.08 13.93
CA LYS A 53 -18.77 -13.46 14.16
C LYS A 53 -17.64 -14.48 14.03
N MET A 54 -16.73 -14.27 13.07
CA MET A 54 -15.59 -15.15 12.82
C MET A 54 -14.58 -15.14 13.98
N ARG A 55 -14.30 -13.98 14.59
CA ARG A 55 -13.39 -13.88 15.74
C ARG A 55 -14.03 -14.35 17.04
N ARG A 56 -15.30 -14.02 17.29
CA ARG A 56 -16.00 -14.37 18.52
C ARG A 56 -16.33 -15.88 18.58
N GLY A 57 -16.90 -16.41 17.51
CA GLY A 57 -17.25 -17.84 17.40
C GLY A 57 -18.14 -18.35 18.54
N SER A 58 -19.07 -17.53 19.06
CA SER A 58 -19.96 -17.95 20.15
C SER A 58 -20.93 -19.04 19.68
N LYS A 59 -21.47 -19.86 20.60
CA LYS A 59 -22.49 -20.87 20.26
C LYS A 59 -23.64 -20.25 19.46
N LYS A 60 -24.18 -19.10 19.89
CA LYS A 60 -25.24 -18.37 19.18
C LYS A 60 -24.82 -17.95 17.76
N ASP A 61 -23.59 -17.50 17.56
CA ASP A 61 -23.09 -17.18 16.22
C ASP A 61 -23.05 -18.42 15.33
N LEU A 62 -22.49 -19.50 15.84
CA LEU A 62 -22.35 -20.76 15.10
C LEU A 62 -23.72 -21.31 14.68
N LEU A 63 -24.71 -21.31 15.59
CA LEU A 63 -26.09 -21.69 15.26
C LEU A 63 -26.69 -20.76 14.19
N SER A 64 -26.44 -19.44 14.27
CA SER A 64 -26.95 -18.47 13.28
C SER A 64 -26.42 -18.68 11.86
N LEU A 65 -25.30 -19.39 11.69
CA LEU A 65 -24.71 -19.68 10.39
C LEU A 65 -25.43 -20.83 9.65
N GLY A 66 -26.27 -21.60 10.35
CA GLY A 66 -26.96 -22.77 9.85
C GLY A 66 -26.07 -24.01 9.76
N VAL A 67 -26.39 -24.90 8.84
CA VAL A 67 -25.62 -26.12 8.56
C VAL A 67 -24.70 -25.95 7.35
N LYS A 68 -23.62 -26.71 7.35
CA LYS A 68 -22.72 -26.91 6.22
C LYS A 68 -23.41 -27.76 5.14
N LYS A 69 -22.71 -27.96 4.03
CA LYS A 69 -23.20 -28.79 2.92
C LYS A 69 -23.34 -30.27 3.28
N ASP A 70 -22.53 -30.75 4.22
CA ASP A 70 -22.54 -32.13 4.72
C ASP A 70 -23.60 -32.36 5.82
N GLY A 71 -24.44 -31.36 6.11
CA GLY A 71 -25.46 -31.43 7.16
C GLY A 71 -24.95 -31.10 8.56
N THR A 72 -23.64 -30.96 8.78
CA THR A 72 -23.07 -30.66 10.09
C THR A 72 -23.15 -29.18 10.44
N HIS A 73 -23.14 -28.85 11.74
CA HIS A 73 -23.07 -27.46 12.19
C HIS A 73 -21.67 -26.87 12.06
N TYR A 74 -21.61 -25.54 11.88
CA TYR A 74 -20.34 -24.82 11.99
C TYR A 74 -19.77 -24.91 13.40
N THR A 75 -18.47 -25.16 13.49
CA THR A 75 -17.72 -25.29 14.74
C THR A 75 -16.77 -24.11 14.94
N LYS A 76 -16.22 -23.98 16.15
CA LYS A 76 -15.16 -23.00 16.43
C LYS A 76 -13.88 -23.29 15.63
N ALA A 77 -13.57 -24.57 15.38
CA ALA A 77 -12.44 -24.96 14.56
C ALA A 77 -12.58 -24.45 13.10
N ASP A 78 -13.79 -24.52 12.53
CA ASP A 78 -14.05 -23.96 11.20
C ASP A 78 -13.80 -22.44 11.16
N MET A 79 -14.18 -21.73 12.23
CA MET A 79 -13.95 -20.28 12.31
C MET A 79 -12.46 -19.97 12.40
N ASN A 80 -11.72 -20.70 13.24
CA ASN A 80 -10.26 -20.54 13.36
C ASN A 80 -9.55 -20.84 12.03
N ALA A 81 -9.98 -21.86 11.29
CA ALA A 81 -9.45 -22.17 9.97
C ALA A 81 -9.69 -21.02 8.98
N LEU A 82 -10.89 -20.44 8.95
CA LEU A 82 -11.18 -19.28 8.11
C LEU A 82 -10.38 -18.04 8.51
N VAL A 83 -10.18 -17.79 9.82
CA VAL A 83 -9.30 -16.70 10.29
C VAL A 83 -7.86 -16.92 9.84
N ALA A 84 -7.35 -18.14 9.97
CA ALA A 84 -5.99 -18.49 9.54
C ALA A 84 -5.82 -18.32 8.03
N GLN A 85 -6.81 -18.75 7.23
CA GLN A 85 -6.83 -18.54 5.79
C GLN A 85 -6.88 -17.06 5.40
N SER A 86 -7.72 -16.25 6.05
CA SER A 86 -7.75 -14.81 5.81
C SER A 86 -6.41 -14.16 6.11
N LYS A 87 -5.76 -14.52 7.22
CA LYS A 87 -4.41 -14.02 7.57
C LYS A 87 -3.36 -14.46 6.55
N ALA A 88 -3.42 -15.71 6.08
CA ALA A 88 -2.50 -16.21 5.06
C ALA A 88 -2.67 -15.47 3.72
N LEU A 89 -3.93 -15.20 3.34
CA LEU A 89 -4.27 -14.45 2.14
C LEU A 89 -3.78 -12.99 2.24
N GLU A 90 -4.02 -12.35 3.38
CA GLU A 90 -3.52 -11.00 3.68
C GLU A 90 -1.98 -10.96 3.62
N ALA A 91 -1.30 -11.96 4.19
CA ALA A 91 0.15 -12.09 4.15
C ALA A 91 0.69 -12.29 2.73
N GLN A 92 -0.01 -13.08 1.91
CA GLN A 92 0.37 -13.37 0.52
C GLN A 92 0.35 -12.12 -0.35
N PHE A 93 -0.64 -11.25 -0.17
CA PHE A 93 -0.88 -10.08 -1.03
C PHE A 93 -0.48 -8.76 -0.37
N ARG A 94 0.42 -8.79 0.63
CA ARG A 94 0.95 -7.61 1.34
C ARG A 94 1.46 -6.53 0.39
N SER A 95 0.53 -5.72 -0.08
CA SER A 95 0.75 -4.53 -0.84
C SER A 95 0.30 -3.40 0.06
N SER A 96 1.26 -2.62 0.54
CA SER A 96 1.03 -1.29 1.12
C SER A 96 0.21 -0.40 0.18
N GLU A 97 0.17 -0.77 -1.10
CA GLU A 97 -0.58 -0.12 -2.16
C GLU A 97 -1.82 -0.94 -2.54
N LYS A 98 -2.84 -0.29 -3.09
CA LYS A 98 -4.05 -1.00 -3.55
C LYS A 98 -3.77 -1.71 -4.87
N GLY A 99 -4.31 -2.92 -5.06
CA GLY A 99 -4.26 -3.69 -6.30
C GLY A 99 -3.24 -4.84 -6.32
N VAL A 100 -3.30 -5.66 -7.38
CA VAL A 100 -2.38 -6.79 -7.65
C VAL A 100 -1.95 -6.81 -9.11
N HIS A 101 -0.83 -7.46 -9.44
CA HIS A 101 -0.37 -7.54 -10.83
C HIS A 101 -1.20 -8.54 -11.66
N ALA A 102 -1.32 -8.27 -12.95
CA ALA A 102 -2.03 -9.17 -13.89
C ALA A 102 -1.49 -10.61 -13.88
N VAL A 103 -0.18 -10.79 -13.69
CA VAL A 103 0.46 -12.12 -13.63
C VAL A 103 -0.02 -12.92 -12.41
N GLU A 104 -0.25 -12.25 -11.28
CA GLU A 104 -0.77 -12.88 -10.06
C GLU A 104 -2.22 -13.31 -10.25
N ILE A 105 -3.04 -12.44 -10.87
CA ILE A 105 -4.44 -12.75 -11.20
C ILE A 105 -4.52 -14.00 -12.07
N LEU A 106 -3.73 -14.07 -13.14
CA LEU A 106 -3.71 -15.21 -14.04
C LEU A 106 -3.11 -16.45 -13.38
N GLY A 107 -2.06 -16.31 -12.59
CA GLY A 107 -1.35 -17.40 -11.92
C GLY A 107 -2.17 -18.06 -10.81
N ALA A 108 -2.60 -17.27 -9.83
CA ALA A 108 -3.29 -17.71 -8.62
C ALA A 108 -4.76 -18.09 -8.85
N SER A 109 -5.34 -17.81 -10.02
CA SER A 109 -6.70 -18.26 -10.36
C SER A 109 -6.78 -19.76 -10.62
N ARG A 110 -7.96 -20.33 -10.39
CA ARG A 110 -8.20 -21.78 -10.56
C ARG A 110 -8.12 -22.17 -12.04
N GLU A 111 -7.60 -23.36 -12.31
CA GLU A 111 -7.48 -23.89 -13.66
C GLU A 111 -8.84 -23.98 -14.37
N ILE A 112 -9.89 -24.43 -13.69
CA ILE A 112 -11.25 -24.50 -14.24
C ILE A 112 -11.77 -23.12 -14.66
N ASP A 113 -11.44 -22.06 -13.92
CA ASP A 113 -11.83 -20.69 -14.29
C ASP A 113 -11.07 -20.19 -15.52
N LYS A 114 -9.79 -20.58 -15.69
CA LYS A 114 -8.99 -20.32 -16.90
C LYS A 114 -9.54 -21.07 -18.12
N LYS A 115 -9.87 -22.36 -17.98
CA LYS A 115 -10.49 -23.17 -19.05
C LYS A 115 -11.84 -22.59 -19.48
N ARG A 116 -12.69 -22.19 -18.54
CA ARG A 116 -13.96 -21.50 -18.80
C ARG A 116 -13.76 -20.15 -19.51
N ALA A 117 -12.78 -19.36 -19.10
CA ALA A 117 -12.42 -18.12 -19.78
C ALA A 117 -11.99 -18.36 -21.23
N ASN A 118 -11.28 -19.46 -21.50
CA ASN A 118 -10.87 -19.86 -22.85
C ASN A 118 -11.96 -20.55 -23.68
N ASN A 119 -13.15 -20.79 -23.11
CA ASN A 119 -14.20 -21.62 -23.72
C ASN A 119 -13.73 -23.04 -24.06
N GLN A 120 -12.91 -23.65 -23.19
CA GLN A 120 -12.35 -25.01 -23.33
C GLN A 120 -13.06 -26.01 -22.40
N VAL A 121 -14.37 -25.84 -22.23
CA VAL A 121 -15.22 -26.69 -21.38
C VAL A 121 -16.45 -27.09 -22.17
N ASN A 122 -16.96 -28.29 -21.92
CA ASN A 122 -18.13 -28.85 -22.61
C ASN A 122 -19.43 -28.69 -21.80
N ASP A 123 -19.42 -27.92 -20.72
CA ASP A 123 -20.55 -27.74 -19.78
C ASP A 123 -21.35 -26.45 -20.03
N ASP A 124 -21.22 -25.84 -21.22
CA ASP A 124 -21.84 -24.56 -21.58
C ASP A 124 -21.51 -23.38 -20.65
N THR A 125 -20.50 -23.52 -19.78
CA THR A 125 -20.06 -22.45 -18.87
C THR A 125 -18.91 -21.61 -19.44
N GLY A 126 -18.50 -21.83 -20.68
CA GLY A 126 -17.45 -21.05 -21.32
C GLY A 126 -17.91 -19.65 -21.77
N ILE A 127 -16.96 -18.75 -21.98
CA ILE A 127 -17.24 -17.38 -22.47
C ILE A 127 -17.20 -17.35 -23.99
N THR A 128 -18.28 -16.88 -24.60
CA THR A 128 -18.41 -16.79 -26.05
C THR A 128 -17.90 -15.46 -26.61
N SER A 129 -18.20 -14.34 -25.95
CA SER A 129 -17.79 -13.01 -26.38
C SER A 129 -17.83 -11.96 -25.27
N GLY A 130 -17.26 -10.79 -25.56
CA GLY A 130 -17.27 -9.60 -24.72
C GLY A 130 -16.48 -8.48 -25.38
N THR A 131 -16.49 -7.28 -24.78
CA THR A 131 -15.65 -6.16 -25.21
C THR A 131 -15.46 -5.15 -24.07
N MET A 132 -14.41 -4.33 -24.17
CA MET A 132 -14.34 -3.08 -23.40
C MET A 132 -15.43 -2.13 -23.91
N ILE A 133 -16.11 -1.46 -22.99
CA ILE A 133 -17.25 -0.58 -23.28
C ILE A 133 -17.06 0.84 -22.76
N ALA A 134 -16.18 1.07 -21.78
CA ALA A 134 -15.87 2.41 -21.31
C ALA A 134 -14.50 2.50 -20.63
N VAL A 135 -13.92 3.69 -20.69
CA VAL A 135 -12.77 4.11 -19.86
C VAL A 135 -13.20 5.39 -19.15
N THR A 136 -13.12 5.42 -17.82
CA THR A 136 -13.58 6.56 -17.01
C THR A 136 -12.56 6.82 -15.92
N GLY A 137 -11.73 7.85 -16.12
CA GLY A 137 -10.53 8.04 -15.30
C GLY A 137 -9.66 6.77 -15.33
N SER A 138 -9.33 6.24 -14.15
CA SER A 138 -8.57 4.99 -14.01
C SER A 138 -9.42 3.71 -14.14
N LEU A 139 -10.74 3.81 -14.31
CA LEU A 139 -11.66 2.67 -14.39
C LEU A 139 -11.89 2.24 -15.84
N VAL A 140 -11.58 0.99 -16.14
CA VAL A 140 -11.85 0.32 -17.40
C VAL A 140 -13.02 -0.66 -17.22
N SER A 141 -14.07 -0.51 -18.02
CA SER A 141 -15.27 -1.33 -17.95
C SER A 141 -15.42 -2.24 -19.16
N PHE A 142 -15.75 -3.50 -18.91
CA PHE A 142 -16.03 -4.52 -19.91
C PHE A 142 -17.45 -5.07 -19.75
N ARG A 143 -18.07 -5.36 -20.89
CA ARG A 143 -19.31 -6.12 -20.98
C ARG A 143 -18.97 -7.49 -21.54
N VAL A 144 -19.19 -8.53 -20.74
CA VAL A 144 -18.87 -9.92 -21.11
C VAL A 144 -20.16 -10.71 -21.16
N LYS A 145 -20.40 -11.44 -22.24
CA LYS A 145 -21.59 -12.29 -22.36
C LYS A 145 -21.58 -13.33 -21.25
N ALA A 146 -22.72 -13.48 -20.58
CA ALA A 146 -22.91 -14.58 -19.65
C ALA A 146 -22.90 -15.90 -20.43
N SER A 147 -22.44 -16.96 -19.77
CA SER A 147 -22.49 -18.30 -20.35
C SER A 147 -23.92 -18.82 -20.40
N LYS A 148 -24.23 -19.70 -21.37
CA LYS A 148 -25.59 -20.22 -21.59
C LYS A 148 -26.20 -20.86 -20.33
N ALA A 149 -25.36 -21.45 -19.48
CA ALA A 149 -25.78 -22.14 -18.25
C ALA A 149 -26.43 -21.27 -17.14
N HIS A 150 -26.37 -19.93 -17.20
CA HIS A 150 -26.68 -19.09 -16.02
C HIS A 150 -27.73 -17.99 -16.22
N GLY A 151 -28.43 -17.94 -17.37
CA GLY A 151 -29.63 -17.12 -17.59
C GLY A 151 -29.48 -15.58 -17.55
N ALA A 152 -28.35 -15.04 -17.10
CA ALA A 152 -27.99 -13.63 -17.27
C ALA A 152 -27.70 -13.34 -18.75
N ASP A 153 -27.80 -12.07 -19.19
CA ASP A 153 -27.38 -11.72 -20.56
C ASP A 153 -25.89 -11.41 -20.60
N ASP A 154 -25.44 -10.53 -19.69
CA ASP A 154 -24.09 -10.00 -19.65
C ASP A 154 -23.64 -9.79 -18.20
N HIS A 155 -22.33 -9.71 -18.00
CA HIS A 155 -21.70 -9.35 -16.74
C HIS A 155 -20.77 -8.16 -16.93
N LEU A 156 -20.91 -7.17 -16.05
CA LEU A 156 -20.01 -6.02 -15.97
C LEU A 156 -18.73 -6.44 -15.23
N VAL A 157 -17.59 -6.30 -15.89
CA VAL A 157 -16.26 -6.42 -15.27
C VAL A 157 -15.63 -5.04 -15.25
N ARG A 158 -15.02 -4.67 -14.14
CA ARG A 158 -14.34 -3.37 -13.96
C ARG A 158 -12.92 -3.62 -13.47
N PHE A 159 -11.98 -2.89 -14.04
CA PHE A 159 -10.59 -2.80 -13.57
C PHE A 159 -10.29 -1.36 -13.22
N ARG A 160 -9.69 -1.09 -12.06
CA ARG A 160 -9.04 0.18 -11.77
C ARG A 160 -7.54 -0.02 -11.94
N LEU A 161 -6.96 0.77 -12.83
CA LEU A 161 -5.52 0.82 -13.06
C LEU A 161 -4.92 1.82 -12.08
N GLU A 162 -4.30 1.34 -11.01
CA GLU A 162 -4.02 2.16 -9.82
C GLU A 162 -2.95 3.23 -10.10
N THR A 163 -2.01 2.92 -11.00
CA THR A 163 -0.96 3.84 -11.46
C THR A 163 -1.38 4.72 -12.64
N TRP A 164 -2.62 4.65 -13.10
CA TRP A 164 -3.08 5.39 -14.29
C TRP A 164 -2.87 6.90 -14.17
N LEU A 165 -3.27 7.49 -13.04
CA LEU A 165 -3.22 8.94 -12.83
C LEU A 165 -1.78 9.45 -12.59
N SER A 166 -0.87 8.62 -12.10
CA SER A 166 0.55 9.02 -12.04
C SER A 166 1.19 8.92 -13.42
N LEU A 167 0.92 7.84 -14.15
CA LEU A 167 1.49 7.59 -15.47
C LEU A 167 1.01 8.57 -16.54
N ILE A 168 -0.24 9.04 -16.46
CA ILE A 168 -0.73 10.09 -17.37
C ILE A 168 0.02 11.42 -17.18
N ARG A 169 0.44 11.75 -15.95
CA ARG A 169 1.17 12.99 -15.63
C ARG A 169 2.64 12.93 -16.05
N SER A 170 3.25 11.75 -15.98
CA SER A 170 4.64 11.54 -16.35
C SER A 170 4.83 11.08 -17.80
N ALA A 171 3.74 10.90 -18.55
CA ALA A 171 3.82 10.45 -19.93
C ALA A 171 4.42 11.56 -20.81
N GLU A 172 5.30 11.16 -21.72
CA GLU A 172 5.70 12.00 -22.83
C GLU A 172 4.46 12.39 -23.65
N ALA A 173 4.35 13.67 -24.03
CA ALA A 173 3.19 14.24 -24.71
C ALA A 173 3.06 13.83 -26.20
N SER A 174 3.27 12.55 -26.49
CA SER A 174 3.19 11.94 -27.82
C SER A 174 2.25 10.72 -27.83
N PRO A 175 1.67 10.32 -28.98
CA PRO A 175 0.84 9.11 -29.06
C PRO A 175 1.54 7.85 -28.53
N GLN A 176 2.85 7.73 -28.81
CA GLN A 176 3.69 6.63 -28.36
C GLN A 176 3.92 6.70 -26.84
N GLY A 177 4.19 7.88 -26.30
CA GLY A 177 4.33 8.12 -24.85
C GLY A 177 3.10 7.66 -24.06
N TYR A 178 1.90 8.08 -24.46
CA TYR A 178 0.66 7.66 -23.81
C TYR A 178 0.37 6.16 -23.98
N ARG A 179 0.73 5.57 -25.12
CA ARG A 179 0.59 4.12 -25.33
C ARG A 179 1.52 3.33 -24.40
N LEU A 180 2.75 3.79 -24.20
CA LEU A 180 3.70 3.19 -23.25
C LEU A 180 3.20 3.33 -21.80
N ALA A 181 2.73 4.53 -21.44
CA ALA A 181 2.14 4.78 -20.12
C ALA A 181 0.92 3.88 -19.86
N ALA A 182 0.02 3.71 -20.84
CA ALA A 182 -1.10 2.77 -20.73
C ALA A 182 -0.63 1.31 -20.60
N ALA A 183 0.40 0.89 -21.33
CA ALA A 183 0.99 -0.44 -21.20
C ALA A 183 1.55 -0.67 -19.80
N ASN A 184 2.21 0.34 -19.23
CA ASN A 184 2.74 0.30 -17.86
C ASN A 184 1.63 0.26 -16.82
N ALA A 185 0.53 1.00 -17.03
CA ALA A 185 -0.64 0.98 -16.15
C ALA A 185 -1.28 -0.42 -16.10
N VAL A 186 -1.39 -1.10 -17.24
CA VAL A 186 -1.91 -2.48 -17.32
C VAL A 186 -0.93 -3.51 -16.72
N LYS A 187 0.39 -3.25 -16.76
CA LYS A 187 1.38 -4.12 -16.09
C LYS A 187 1.48 -3.87 -14.59
N GLY A 188 1.10 -2.67 -14.13
CA GLY A 188 1.13 -2.26 -12.74
C GLY A 188 0.05 -2.93 -11.87
N LEU A 189 -0.29 -2.27 -10.76
CA LEU A 189 -1.28 -2.75 -9.82
C LEU A 189 -2.70 -2.52 -10.35
N ILE A 190 -3.52 -3.56 -10.25
CA ILE A 190 -4.89 -3.59 -10.73
C ILE A 190 -5.83 -4.00 -9.60
N SER A 191 -6.85 -3.19 -9.34
CA SER A 191 -8.02 -3.62 -8.58
C SER A 191 -9.15 -4.00 -9.52
N PHE A 192 -10.01 -4.95 -9.14
CA PHE A 192 -11.09 -5.36 -10.02
C PHE A 192 -12.37 -5.77 -9.32
N ASP A 193 -13.44 -5.85 -10.11
CA ASP A 193 -14.75 -6.35 -9.72
C ASP A 193 -15.45 -6.99 -10.92
N CYS A 194 -16.28 -8.00 -10.66
CA CYS A 194 -17.22 -8.55 -11.61
C CYS A 194 -18.61 -8.73 -10.98
N ALA A 195 -19.65 -8.29 -11.70
CA ALA A 195 -21.04 -8.39 -11.27
C ALA A 195 -21.60 -9.84 -11.26
N CYS A 196 -20.82 -10.85 -11.65
CA CYS A 196 -21.29 -12.24 -11.62
C CYS A 196 -21.32 -12.80 -10.20
N GLU A 197 -22.25 -13.73 -9.94
CA GLU A 197 -22.42 -14.35 -8.62
C GLU A 197 -21.16 -15.10 -8.15
N ARG A 198 -20.44 -15.74 -9.08
CA ARG A 198 -19.20 -16.45 -8.75
C ARG A 198 -18.17 -15.48 -8.14
N HIS A 199 -18.01 -14.28 -8.71
CA HIS A 199 -17.12 -13.29 -8.11
C HIS A 199 -17.66 -12.79 -6.78
N ALA A 200 -18.94 -12.40 -6.72
CA ALA A 200 -19.57 -11.90 -5.50
C ALA A 200 -19.44 -12.85 -4.30
N TYR A 201 -19.66 -14.15 -4.50
CA TYR A 201 -19.73 -15.13 -3.41
C TYR A 201 -18.47 -15.98 -3.21
N TRP A 202 -17.54 -16.03 -4.16
CA TRP A 202 -16.29 -16.80 -4.02
C TRP A 202 -15.06 -15.93 -3.81
N TYR A 203 -14.99 -14.79 -4.51
CA TYR A 203 -13.73 -14.07 -4.70
C TYR A 203 -13.77 -12.63 -4.16
N ARG A 204 -14.93 -12.00 -3.99
CA ARG A 204 -15.04 -10.60 -3.53
C ARG A 204 -14.42 -10.40 -2.14
N TYR A 205 -14.72 -11.29 -1.19
CA TYR A 205 -14.10 -11.28 0.14
C TYR A 205 -12.58 -11.41 0.05
N MET A 206 -12.10 -12.33 -0.79
CA MET A 206 -10.66 -12.52 -0.99
C MET A 206 -9.99 -11.27 -1.58
N ALA A 207 -10.67 -10.61 -2.52
CA ALA A 207 -10.22 -9.33 -3.07
C ALA A 207 -10.17 -8.21 -2.04
N THR A 208 -11.10 -8.19 -1.08
CA THR A 208 -11.07 -7.26 0.04
C THR A 208 -9.88 -7.54 0.95
N VAL A 209 -9.69 -8.79 1.38
CA VAL A 209 -8.57 -9.19 2.25
C VAL A 209 -7.22 -8.97 1.58
N GLY A 210 -7.10 -9.23 0.28
CA GLY A 210 -5.88 -9.00 -0.49
C GLY A 210 -5.68 -7.56 -0.98
N ASN A 211 -6.52 -6.60 -0.56
CA ASN A 211 -6.44 -5.19 -0.95
C ASN A 211 -6.48 -4.91 -2.47
N TYR A 212 -7.23 -5.71 -3.23
CA TYR A 212 -7.42 -5.52 -4.69
C TYR A 212 -8.90 -5.46 -5.12
N ALA A 213 -9.82 -5.33 -4.16
CA ALA A 213 -11.23 -5.12 -4.43
C ALA A 213 -11.51 -3.68 -4.90
N LEU A 214 -12.42 -3.54 -5.86
CA LEU A 214 -13.15 -2.29 -6.05
C LEU A 214 -14.30 -2.19 -5.05
N GLU A 215 -14.67 -0.95 -4.73
CA GLU A 215 -15.78 -0.69 -3.82
C GLU A 215 -17.15 -1.15 -4.40
N PRO A 216 -18.07 -1.59 -3.53
CA PRO A 216 -17.90 -1.80 -2.08
C PRO A 216 -17.07 -3.04 -1.75
N GLU A 217 -16.44 -3.04 -0.59
CA GLU A 217 -15.70 -4.19 -0.07
C GLU A 217 -16.63 -5.22 0.58
N GLU A 218 -16.23 -6.49 0.59
CA GLU A 218 -16.99 -7.60 1.15
C GLU A 218 -16.37 -8.05 2.46
N ASN A 219 -17.15 -7.96 3.54
CA ASN A 219 -16.70 -8.35 4.88
C ASN A 219 -17.12 -9.77 5.27
N ALA A 220 -18.06 -10.39 4.55
CA ALA A 220 -18.55 -11.70 4.90
C ALA A 220 -17.81 -12.81 4.13
N ALA A 221 -17.12 -13.66 4.88
CA ALA A 221 -16.30 -14.74 4.34
C ALA A 221 -17.11 -15.80 3.56
N PRO A 222 -16.55 -16.41 2.51
CA PRO A 222 -17.24 -17.30 1.58
C PRO A 222 -17.41 -18.74 2.13
N LYS A 223 -17.87 -18.90 3.37
CA LYS A 223 -17.89 -20.15 4.15
C LYS A 223 -18.58 -21.38 3.51
N GLN A 224 -19.43 -21.18 2.50
CA GLN A 224 -20.17 -22.27 1.82
C GLN A 224 -19.67 -22.51 0.39
N LYS A 225 -19.29 -21.42 -0.29
CA LYS A 225 -18.97 -21.45 -1.72
C LYS A 225 -17.46 -21.63 -1.93
N ASN A 226 -16.63 -21.00 -1.11
CA ASN A 226 -15.17 -21.11 -1.16
C ASN A 226 -14.56 -21.21 0.26
N PRO A 227 -14.85 -22.29 1.02
CA PRO A 227 -14.42 -22.43 2.41
C PRO A 227 -12.89 -22.57 2.58
N GLN A 228 -12.15 -22.82 1.49
CA GLN A 228 -10.69 -22.91 1.50
C GLN A 228 -10.02 -21.63 0.97
N MET A 229 -10.82 -20.62 0.59
CA MET A 229 -10.34 -19.35 0.02
C MET A 229 -9.29 -19.54 -1.09
N THR A 230 -9.54 -20.45 -2.04
CA THR A 230 -8.61 -20.70 -3.16
C THR A 230 -9.09 -20.05 -4.45
N GLY A 231 -8.14 -19.63 -5.29
CA GLY A 231 -8.40 -18.93 -6.56
C GLY A 231 -8.54 -17.42 -6.39
N MET A 232 -8.16 -16.64 -7.41
CA MET A 232 -8.23 -15.17 -7.34
C MET A 232 -9.41 -14.55 -8.10
N ALA A 233 -9.75 -15.07 -9.28
CA ALA A 233 -10.70 -14.44 -10.18
C ALA A 233 -11.65 -15.42 -10.88
N CYS A 234 -12.83 -14.91 -11.26
CA CYS A 234 -13.78 -15.65 -12.08
C CYS A 234 -13.40 -15.61 -13.56
N LYS A 235 -13.99 -16.51 -14.35
CA LYS A 235 -13.81 -16.57 -15.81
C LYS A 235 -13.94 -15.22 -16.53
N HIS A 236 -14.89 -14.36 -16.12
CA HIS A 236 -15.13 -13.06 -16.79
C HIS A 236 -13.97 -12.10 -16.57
N VAL A 237 -13.45 -12.01 -15.34
CA VAL A 237 -12.26 -11.20 -15.03
C VAL A 237 -11.06 -11.71 -15.81
N LEU A 238 -10.83 -13.03 -15.84
CA LEU A 238 -9.70 -13.62 -16.55
C LEU A 238 -9.76 -13.36 -18.07
N TRP A 239 -10.94 -13.53 -18.66
CA TRP A 239 -11.16 -13.23 -20.07
C TRP A 239 -10.91 -11.75 -20.38
N SER A 240 -11.48 -10.84 -19.59
CA SER A 240 -11.31 -9.40 -19.79
C SER A 240 -9.88 -8.95 -19.55
N LEU A 241 -9.18 -9.50 -18.55
CA LEU A 241 -7.78 -9.19 -18.25
C LEU A 241 -6.87 -9.62 -19.40
N ASN A 242 -7.07 -10.81 -19.95
CA ASN A 242 -6.32 -11.29 -21.11
C ASN A 242 -6.52 -10.41 -22.35
N LYS A 243 -7.70 -9.80 -22.50
CA LYS A 243 -7.95 -8.79 -23.54
C LYS A 243 -7.29 -7.46 -23.22
N LEU A 244 -7.38 -7.00 -21.97
CA LEU A 244 -6.79 -5.76 -21.47
C LEU A 244 -5.28 -5.69 -21.72
N THR A 245 -4.58 -6.83 -21.58
CA THR A 245 -3.14 -6.95 -21.81
C THR A 245 -2.75 -7.02 -23.30
N SER A 246 -3.71 -7.06 -24.22
CA SER A 246 -3.41 -7.19 -25.65
C SER A 246 -2.99 -5.85 -26.27
N PRO A 247 -2.12 -5.85 -27.31
CA PRO A 247 -1.63 -4.62 -27.93
C PRO A 247 -2.73 -3.70 -28.46
N THR A 248 -3.83 -4.26 -28.98
CA THR A 248 -4.98 -3.49 -29.49
C THR A 248 -5.69 -2.72 -28.38
N TYR A 249 -5.89 -3.36 -27.23
CA TYR A 249 -6.55 -2.72 -26.07
C TYR A 249 -5.62 -1.70 -25.42
N ILE A 250 -4.32 -1.98 -25.34
CA ILE A 250 -3.31 -1.02 -24.87
C ILE A 250 -3.28 0.23 -25.77
N ALA A 251 -3.33 0.06 -27.10
CA ALA A 251 -3.38 1.20 -28.02
C ALA A 251 -4.65 2.05 -27.81
N MET A 252 -5.81 1.40 -27.62
CA MET A 252 -7.06 2.09 -27.29
C MET A 252 -6.96 2.86 -25.97
N LEU A 253 -6.38 2.24 -24.93
CA LEU A 253 -6.14 2.91 -23.65
C LEU A 253 -5.19 4.09 -23.78
N GLY A 254 -4.13 3.98 -24.58
CA GLY A 254 -3.23 5.09 -24.87
C GLY A 254 -3.95 6.28 -25.50
N ASN A 255 -4.88 6.03 -26.44
CA ASN A 255 -5.71 7.08 -27.03
C ASN A 255 -6.61 7.74 -25.98
N LYS A 256 -7.26 6.96 -25.11
CA LYS A 256 -8.11 7.51 -24.03
C LYS A 256 -7.29 8.26 -22.99
N MET A 257 -6.09 7.79 -22.66
CA MET A 257 -5.15 8.49 -21.79
C MET A 257 -4.73 9.83 -22.39
N LYS A 258 -4.42 9.89 -23.69
CA LYS A 258 -4.13 11.14 -24.41
C LYS A 258 -5.30 12.13 -24.36
N VAL A 259 -6.53 11.66 -24.56
CA VAL A 259 -7.74 12.51 -24.47
C VAL A 259 -7.89 13.05 -23.06
N GLN A 260 -7.75 12.20 -22.05
CA GLN A 260 -7.85 12.60 -20.65
C GLN A 260 -6.75 13.59 -20.25
N ALA A 261 -5.53 13.44 -20.74
CA ALA A 261 -4.41 14.33 -20.42
C ALA A 261 -4.65 15.77 -20.92
N LYS A 262 -5.46 15.92 -21.98
CA LYS A 262 -5.86 17.22 -22.54
C LYS A 262 -7.09 17.82 -21.86
N SER A 263 -7.86 17.04 -21.11
CA SER A 263 -9.12 17.51 -20.54
C SER A 263 -8.86 18.44 -19.35
N SER A 264 -9.58 19.56 -19.30
CA SER A 264 -9.64 20.44 -18.13
C SER A 264 -10.82 20.05 -17.23
N GLY A 265 -10.60 20.05 -15.91
CA GLY A 265 -11.62 19.70 -14.90
C GLY A 265 -11.37 18.36 -14.19
N TYR A 266 -12.33 17.93 -13.37
CA TYR A 266 -12.19 16.71 -12.57
C TYR A 266 -12.24 15.45 -13.45
N ALA A 267 -11.27 14.55 -13.26
CA ALA A 267 -11.20 13.25 -13.94
C ALA A 267 -12.44 12.35 -13.71
N ASP A 268 -13.27 12.65 -12.71
CA ASP A 268 -14.46 11.89 -12.30
C ASP A 268 -15.76 12.71 -12.42
N THR A 269 -15.86 13.65 -13.36
CA THR A 269 -17.17 14.27 -13.60
C THR A 269 -18.12 13.24 -14.19
N ARG A 270 -19.33 13.10 -13.63
CA ARG A 270 -20.36 12.14 -14.09
C ARG A 270 -20.80 12.28 -15.57
N LYS A 271 -20.26 13.27 -16.30
CA LYS A 271 -20.40 13.46 -17.75
C LYS A 271 -19.32 12.72 -18.56
N SER A 272 -18.25 12.21 -17.94
CA SER A 272 -17.07 11.62 -18.59
C SER A 272 -17.02 10.08 -18.56
N SER A 273 -18.17 9.39 -18.53
CA SER A 273 -18.14 8.01 -19.01
C SER A 273 -17.90 8.07 -20.50
N ASP A 274 -16.63 8.00 -20.92
CA ASP A 274 -16.24 7.79 -22.31
C ASP A 274 -16.60 6.36 -22.68
N VAL A 275 -17.91 6.15 -22.83
CA VAL A 275 -18.46 4.97 -23.46
C VAL A 275 -17.83 4.92 -24.84
N LEU A 276 -17.21 3.79 -25.15
CA LEU A 276 -16.57 3.60 -26.43
C LEU A 276 -17.62 3.65 -27.52
N ASP A 277 -17.37 4.46 -28.54
CA ASP A 277 -18.24 4.53 -29.70
C ASP A 277 -18.16 3.25 -30.54
N LYS A 278 -19.01 3.15 -31.56
CA LYS A 278 -19.04 1.98 -32.45
C LYS A 278 -17.73 1.78 -33.22
N SER A 279 -16.98 2.85 -33.50
CA SER A 279 -15.71 2.80 -34.23
C SER A 279 -14.59 2.22 -33.35
N ASP A 280 -14.52 2.67 -32.09
CA ASP A 280 -13.63 2.14 -31.06
C ASP A 280 -13.89 0.65 -30.86
N GLN A 281 -15.16 0.27 -30.72
CA GLN A 281 -15.54 -1.13 -30.56
C GLN A 281 -15.20 -1.97 -31.80
N LYS A 282 -15.39 -1.43 -33.02
CA LYS A 282 -15.00 -2.11 -34.26
C LYS A 282 -13.48 -2.34 -34.30
N ALA A 283 -12.68 -1.37 -33.85
CA ALA A 283 -11.22 -1.54 -33.74
C ALA A 283 -10.85 -2.64 -32.73
N LEU A 284 -11.51 -2.68 -31.57
CA LEU A 284 -11.28 -3.71 -30.55
C LEU A 284 -11.71 -5.12 -31.01
N ARG A 285 -12.77 -5.23 -31.83
CA ARG A 285 -13.22 -6.51 -32.41
C ARG A 285 -12.20 -7.13 -33.37
N LYS A 286 -11.34 -6.31 -34.00
CA LYS A 286 -10.22 -6.78 -34.84
C LYS A 286 -9.08 -7.40 -34.02
N SER A 287 -9.08 -7.21 -32.69
CA SER A 287 -8.10 -7.84 -31.81
C SER A 287 -8.20 -9.36 -31.87
N ARG A 288 -7.09 -10.04 -32.15
CA ARG A 288 -7.03 -11.51 -32.19
C ARG A 288 -7.57 -12.11 -30.88
N LYS A 289 -8.29 -13.23 -30.99
CA LYS A 289 -8.74 -14.03 -29.84
C LYS A 289 -7.55 -14.77 -29.22
N GLY A 290 -6.74 -14.07 -28.43
CA GLY A 290 -5.71 -14.71 -27.60
C GLY A 290 -6.38 -15.59 -26.54
N LYS A 291 -5.86 -16.81 -26.35
CA LYS A 291 -6.23 -17.68 -25.23
C LYS A 291 -5.23 -17.49 -24.10
N ILE A 292 -5.69 -17.65 -22.86
CA ILE A 292 -4.81 -17.73 -21.69
C ILE A 292 -4.01 -19.03 -21.83
N ASN A 293 -2.68 -18.93 -21.97
CA ASN A 293 -1.81 -20.10 -21.92
C ASN A 293 -1.57 -20.48 -20.45
N LEU A 294 -2.12 -21.61 -20.03
CA LEU A 294 -2.08 -22.06 -18.63
C LEU A 294 -0.65 -22.29 -18.13
N GLY A 295 0.16 -23.02 -18.90
CA GLY A 295 1.56 -23.31 -18.53
C GLY A 295 2.42 -22.05 -18.47
N LYS A 296 2.25 -21.13 -19.44
CA LYS A 296 2.94 -19.83 -19.39
C LYS A 296 2.48 -18.99 -18.19
N ALA A 297 1.18 -18.93 -17.91
CA ALA A 297 0.66 -18.18 -16.76
C ALA A 297 1.20 -18.71 -15.42
N GLN A 298 1.35 -20.03 -15.28
CA GLN A 298 1.98 -20.65 -14.11
C GLN A 298 3.47 -20.32 -14.04
N ALA A 299 4.22 -20.53 -15.13
CA ALA A 299 5.65 -20.24 -15.17
C ALA A 299 5.98 -18.74 -14.93
N ASP A 300 5.15 -17.83 -15.44
CA ASP A 300 5.32 -16.39 -15.23
C ASP A 300 5.00 -16.01 -13.78
N TYR A 301 4.02 -16.68 -13.16
CA TYR A 301 3.69 -16.49 -11.75
C TYR A 301 4.77 -17.04 -10.81
N GLU A 302 5.31 -18.22 -11.07
CA GLU A 302 6.45 -18.76 -10.32
C GLU A 302 7.67 -17.85 -10.43
N ARG A 303 7.96 -17.34 -11.64
CA ARG A 303 9.02 -16.34 -11.83
C ARG A 303 8.73 -15.06 -11.06
N TYR A 304 7.48 -14.62 -10.98
CA TYR A 304 7.07 -13.48 -10.17
C TYR A 304 7.32 -13.72 -8.68
N LEU A 305 6.90 -14.86 -8.13
CA LEU A 305 7.12 -15.22 -6.72
C LEU A 305 8.62 -15.28 -6.39
N LYS A 306 9.43 -15.88 -7.27
CA LYS A 306 10.91 -15.89 -7.12
C LYS A 306 11.49 -14.48 -7.10
N ARG A 307 11.00 -13.57 -7.95
CA ARG A 307 11.44 -12.16 -7.94
C ARG A 307 11.06 -11.45 -6.66
N GLN A 308 9.84 -11.68 -6.14
CA GLN A 308 9.39 -11.11 -4.88
C GLN A 308 10.23 -11.61 -3.70
N ASP A 309 10.49 -12.92 -3.61
CA ASP A 309 11.34 -13.50 -2.56
C ASP A 309 12.78 -12.97 -2.64
N ASN A 310 13.36 -12.88 -3.84
CA ASN A 310 14.69 -12.31 -4.04
C ASN A 310 14.75 -10.83 -3.66
N LEU A 311 13.71 -10.04 -3.99
CA LEU A 311 13.62 -8.65 -3.60
C LEU A 311 13.52 -8.51 -2.08
N GLN A 312 12.69 -9.32 -1.43
CA GLN A 312 12.55 -9.33 0.02
C GLN A 312 13.88 -9.69 0.71
N LYS A 313 14.60 -10.69 0.21
CA LYS A 313 15.95 -11.06 0.70
C LYS A 313 16.94 -9.91 0.55
N LYS A 314 16.93 -9.21 -0.60
CA LYS A 314 17.77 -8.02 -0.81
C LYS A 314 17.44 -6.90 0.17
N LEU A 315 16.15 -6.55 0.32
CA LEU A 315 15.70 -5.54 1.26
C LEU A 315 16.12 -5.87 2.70
N GLN A 316 15.96 -7.13 3.13
CA GLN A 316 16.42 -7.58 4.45
C GLN A 316 17.94 -7.51 4.61
N SER A 317 18.70 -7.83 3.54
CA SER A 317 20.16 -7.73 3.57
C SER A 317 20.64 -6.28 3.67
N ASP A 318 19.96 -5.37 3.00
CA ASP A 318 20.29 -3.94 3.02
C ASP A 318 19.88 -3.31 4.35
N ASP A 319 18.73 -3.67 4.93
CA ASP A 319 18.35 -3.25 6.29
C ASP A 319 19.38 -3.68 7.34
N LYS A 320 19.88 -4.93 7.26
CA LYS A 320 20.97 -5.39 8.12
C LYS A 320 22.26 -4.59 7.93
N LYS A 321 22.59 -4.17 6.71
CA LYS A 321 23.77 -3.31 6.46
C LYS A 321 23.58 -1.93 7.09
N VAL A 322 22.39 -1.34 6.94
CA VAL A 322 22.04 -0.05 7.57
C VAL A 322 22.13 -0.14 9.08
N GLN A 323 21.56 -1.19 9.70
CA GLN A 323 21.66 -1.40 11.15
C GLN A 323 23.12 -1.54 11.63
N ARG A 324 23.96 -2.30 10.90
CA ARG A 324 25.39 -2.41 11.22
C ARG A 324 26.14 -1.08 11.10
N ALA A 325 25.79 -0.25 10.12
CA ALA A 325 26.37 1.08 9.98
C ALA A 325 25.99 2.00 11.15
N ILE A 326 24.72 1.96 11.58
CA ILE A 326 24.24 2.71 12.76
C ILE A 326 24.96 2.23 14.03
N GLU A 327 25.13 0.92 14.22
CA GLU A 327 25.84 0.39 15.40
C GLU A 327 27.32 0.81 15.43
N LYS A 328 28.00 0.79 14.28
CA LYS A 328 29.38 1.29 14.16
C LYS A 328 29.47 2.78 14.49
N ALA A 329 28.58 3.61 13.93
CA ALA A 329 28.53 5.04 14.21
C ALA A 329 28.29 5.33 15.70
N ARG A 330 27.42 4.56 16.37
CA ARG A 330 27.21 4.66 17.83
C ARG A 330 28.47 4.31 18.62
N LYS A 331 29.15 3.21 18.28
CA LYS A 331 30.40 2.81 18.94
C LYS A 331 31.51 3.85 18.74
N GLU A 332 31.59 4.47 17.57
CA GLU A 332 32.53 5.57 17.31
C GLU A 332 32.17 6.84 18.08
N ALA A 333 30.89 7.20 18.14
CA ALA A 333 30.42 8.31 18.96
C ALA A 333 30.74 8.11 20.45
N ASP A 334 30.51 6.91 21.00
CA ASP A 334 30.84 6.57 22.38
C ASP A 334 32.35 6.64 22.67
N LYS A 335 33.18 6.15 21.74
CA LYS A 335 34.64 6.26 21.85
C LYS A 335 35.08 7.72 21.85
N ASN A 336 34.51 8.54 20.97
CA ASN A 336 34.81 9.97 20.91
C ASN A 336 34.36 10.70 22.17
N ALA A 337 33.17 10.40 22.69
CA ALA A 337 32.67 10.97 23.95
C ALA A 337 33.60 10.63 25.14
N ARG A 338 34.07 9.37 25.23
CA ARG A 338 35.06 8.97 26.24
C ARG A 338 36.39 9.70 26.09
N LYS A 339 36.85 9.92 24.85
CA LYS A 339 38.08 10.68 24.57
C LYS A 339 37.93 12.14 24.98
N VAL A 340 36.82 12.77 24.63
CA VAL A 340 36.51 14.16 25.03
C VAL A 340 36.48 14.27 26.55
N SER A 341 35.75 13.40 27.26
CA SER A 341 35.72 13.40 28.73
C SER A 341 37.11 13.20 29.35
N ARG A 342 37.98 12.36 28.75
CA ARG A 342 39.36 12.20 29.21
C ARG A 342 40.18 13.47 29.01
N LEU A 343 40.05 14.13 27.86
CA LEU A 343 40.73 15.39 27.57
C LEU A 343 40.25 16.53 28.47
N GLU A 344 38.95 16.60 28.77
CA GLU A 344 38.38 17.56 29.72
C GLU A 344 38.97 17.37 31.13
N LYS A 345 39.02 16.13 31.62
CA LYS A 345 39.67 15.81 32.91
C LYS A 345 41.16 16.16 32.91
N GLN A 346 41.87 15.97 31.80
CA GLN A 346 43.27 16.35 31.69
C GLN A 346 43.45 17.87 31.70
N LEU A 347 42.59 18.60 30.97
CA LEU A 347 42.58 20.05 30.95
C LEU A 347 42.28 20.62 32.34
N GLU A 348 41.32 20.04 33.06
CA GLU A 348 40.98 20.44 34.42
C GLU A 348 42.15 20.21 35.39
N LYS A 349 42.83 19.06 35.30
CA LYS A 349 44.08 18.81 36.06
C LYS A 349 45.19 19.80 35.73
N GLN A 350 45.38 20.12 34.45
CA GLN A 350 46.37 21.12 34.02
C GLN A 350 46.04 22.51 34.57
N LYS A 351 44.77 22.94 34.49
CA LYS A 351 44.31 24.20 35.08
C LYS A 351 44.52 24.24 36.59
N ALA A 352 44.24 23.15 37.30
CA ALA A 352 44.47 23.05 38.74
C ALA A 352 45.97 23.13 39.10
N ALA A 353 46.84 22.41 38.37
CA ALA A 353 48.28 22.48 38.57
C ALA A 353 48.84 23.88 38.27
N GLN A 354 48.37 24.52 37.20
CA GLN A 354 48.76 25.89 36.85
C GLN A 354 48.32 26.90 37.91
N ALA A 355 47.10 26.75 38.45
CA ALA A 355 46.61 27.59 39.55
C ALA A 355 47.44 27.39 40.83
N GLN A 356 47.87 26.17 41.13
CA GLN A 356 48.74 25.88 42.26
C GLN A 356 50.12 26.53 42.09
N GLN A 357 50.77 26.36 40.94
CA GLN A 357 52.05 27.00 40.64
C GLN A 357 51.96 28.52 40.75
N MET A 358 50.91 29.13 40.20
CA MET A 358 50.67 30.56 40.33
C MET A 358 50.49 30.98 41.79
N GLY A 359 49.80 30.17 42.58
CA GLY A 359 49.65 30.40 44.02
C GLY A 359 50.97 30.39 44.78
N ASP A 360 51.86 29.44 44.46
CA ASP A 360 53.19 29.35 45.08
C ASP A 360 54.08 30.55 44.70
N VAL A 361 54.01 31.02 43.44
CA VAL A 361 54.68 32.26 43.00
C VAL A 361 54.17 33.47 43.78
N ILE A 362 52.86 33.63 43.91
CA ILE A 362 52.27 34.75 44.65
C ILE A 362 52.69 34.71 46.13
N ARG A 363 52.75 33.52 46.77
CA ARG A 363 53.25 33.37 48.15
C ARG A 363 54.72 33.75 48.27
N ALA A 364 55.56 33.32 47.34
CA ALA A 364 56.99 33.67 47.35
C ALA A 364 57.17 35.19 47.22
N VAL A 365 56.47 35.82 46.28
CA VAL A 365 56.52 37.27 46.07
C VAL A 365 55.95 38.03 47.28
N TYR A 366 54.86 37.55 47.88
CA TYR A 366 54.32 38.12 49.11
C TYR A 366 55.31 38.01 50.28
N THR A 367 56.05 36.89 50.38
CA THR A 367 57.07 36.70 51.41
C THR A 367 58.18 37.73 51.27
N VAL A 368 58.70 37.92 50.05
CA VAL A 368 59.70 38.97 49.76
C VAL A 368 59.14 40.36 50.09
N PHE A 369 57.89 40.64 49.70
CA PHE A 369 57.24 41.92 50.02
C PHE A 369 57.10 42.14 51.53
N ARG A 370 56.69 41.12 52.28
CA ARG A 370 56.57 41.15 53.74
C ARG A 370 57.92 41.42 54.38
N ASP A 371 58.95 40.69 53.99
CA ASP A 371 60.28 40.79 54.57
C ASP A 371 60.90 42.17 54.28
N ALA A 372 60.71 42.71 53.07
CA ALA A 372 61.12 44.07 52.72
C ALA A 372 60.39 45.17 53.52
N ASN A 373 59.22 44.87 54.08
CA ASN A 373 58.42 45.81 54.87
C ASN A 373 58.35 45.45 56.36
N ALA A 374 59.18 44.51 56.83
CA ALA A 374 59.16 44.02 58.21
C ALA A 374 59.41 45.13 59.25
N SER A 375 60.22 46.14 58.91
CA SER A 375 60.50 47.30 59.76
C SER A 375 59.30 48.23 59.99
N LYS A 376 58.21 48.09 59.21
CA LYS A 376 57.04 48.98 59.28
C LYS A 376 55.99 48.54 60.30
N ASN A 377 56.19 47.40 60.96
CA ASN A 377 55.34 46.88 62.04
C ASN A 377 53.83 46.80 61.71
N TRP A 378 53.50 46.48 60.45
CA TRP A 378 52.11 46.40 59.99
C TRP A 378 51.40 45.16 60.55
N SER A 379 50.12 45.30 60.89
CA SER A 379 49.26 44.15 61.15
C SER A 379 49.14 43.28 59.89
N LYS A 380 48.87 41.98 60.08
CA LYS A 380 48.73 41.01 58.97
C LYS A 380 47.73 41.51 57.92
N ASP A 381 46.57 42.00 58.35
CA ASP A 381 45.52 42.50 57.44
C ASP A 381 45.96 43.75 56.67
N LYS A 382 46.66 44.67 57.33
CA LYS A 382 47.21 45.86 56.69
C LYS A 382 48.27 45.47 55.65
N MET A 383 49.14 44.51 55.98
CA MET A 383 50.19 44.01 55.09
C MET A 383 49.64 43.31 53.84
N VAL A 384 48.55 42.54 53.98
CA VAL A 384 47.82 41.96 52.83
C VAL A 384 47.17 43.05 51.98
N LYS A 385 46.53 44.06 52.60
CA LYS A 385 45.90 45.18 51.90
C LYS A 385 46.92 45.99 51.09
N GLU A 386 48.08 46.28 51.68
CA GLU A 386 49.16 47.00 50.99
C GLU A 386 49.78 46.17 49.87
N PHE A 387 49.96 44.85 50.05
CA PHE A 387 50.42 43.99 48.98
C PHE A 387 49.45 44.01 47.79
N ARG A 388 48.14 43.88 48.02
CA ARG A 388 47.10 43.96 46.97
C ARG A 388 47.12 45.30 46.22
N ASN A 389 47.44 46.39 46.91
CA ASN A 389 47.49 47.74 46.33
C ASN A 389 48.83 48.06 45.64
N SER A 390 49.88 47.27 45.87
CA SER A 390 51.18 47.42 45.21
C SER A 390 51.07 47.16 43.69
N PRO A 391 52.00 47.70 42.87
CA PRO A 391 52.03 47.42 41.44
C PRO A 391 52.07 45.90 41.14
N THR A 392 52.83 45.15 41.94
CA THR A 392 52.97 43.70 41.83
C THR A 392 51.69 42.96 42.21
N GLY A 393 51.02 43.35 43.29
CA GLY A 393 49.74 42.77 43.68
C GLY A 393 48.61 43.06 42.68
N LYS A 394 48.58 44.27 42.12
CA LYS A 394 47.65 44.64 41.04
C LYS A 394 47.91 43.83 39.76
N ALA A 395 49.18 43.59 39.40
CA ALA A 395 49.53 42.74 38.27
C ALA A 395 49.06 41.29 38.46
N PHE A 396 49.21 40.71 39.65
CA PHE A 396 48.66 39.38 39.93
C PHE A 396 47.11 39.36 39.97
N ALA A 397 46.48 40.44 40.43
CA ALA A 397 45.01 40.57 40.47
C ALA A 397 44.39 40.62 39.07
N GLN A 398 45.11 41.20 38.10
CA GLN A 398 44.72 41.16 36.68
C GLN A 398 44.81 39.76 36.07
N VAL A 399 45.67 38.89 36.61
CA VAL A 399 45.86 37.51 36.11
C VAL A 399 44.92 36.51 36.79
N SER A 400 44.71 36.60 38.11
CA SER A 400 43.73 35.78 38.84
C SER A 400 43.40 36.31 40.24
N ASN A 401 42.24 36.97 40.40
CA ASN A 401 41.74 37.40 41.70
C ASN A 401 41.46 36.22 42.67
N ASP A 402 41.02 35.07 42.15
CA ASP A 402 40.76 33.87 42.95
C ASP A 402 42.05 33.27 43.54
N ALA A 403 43.15 33.30 42.80
CA ALA A 403 44.44 32.83 43.29
C ALA A 403 44.95 33.72 44.45
N ILE A 404 44.77 35.04 44.35
CA ILE A 404 45.10 35.98 45.43
C ILE A 404 44.23 35.71 46.67
N ASN A 405 42.93 35.55 46.49
CA ASN A 405 42.03 35.35 47.63
C ASN A 405 42.30 34.06 48.40
N ARG A 406 42.58 32.95 47.71
CA ARG A 406 42.90 31.63 48.34
C ARG A 406 44.20 31.59 49.15
N ILE A 407 45.10 32.56 48.96
CA ILE A 407 46.37 32.63 49.70
C ILE A 407 46.20 33.37 51.03
N PHE A 408 45.23 34.29 51.09
CA PHE A 408 45.03 35.19 52.22
C PHE A 408 43.80 34.86 53.07
N THR A 409 42.99 33.88 52.63
CA THR A 409 42.07 33.10 53.49
C THR A 409 42.83 31.94 54.10
#